data_AF-A0A1G2XCR8-F1
#
_entry.id   AF-A0A1G2XCR8-F1
#
_cell.length_a   1.000
_cell.length_b   1.000
_cell.length_c   1.000
_cell.angle_alpha   90.00
_cell.angle_beta   90.00
_cell.angle_gamma   90.00
#
_symmetry.space_group_name_H-M   'P 1'
#
loop_
_entity.id
_entity.type
_entity.pdbx_description
1 polymer ?
#
loop_
_entity_poly.entity_id
_entity_poly.type
_entity_poly.pdbx_seq_one_letter_code
_entity_poly.pdbx_strand_id
1 'polypeptide(L)'
;MKRFIFTIVLILLMCCMTAQAATVSYPDGSTANHESKWGMVKFGLTDTDVGTVSLTTEPIYGTIERITIDSNGTETDWSVELKDNIGLTLFSKTDCNSVLEPYGYAITEKDSIDPNINHRGIPVFSPLTLTASDVNDANEVQTLSVDAPATDGNFTLSYLGERTSNLAYDINAANVQAALLALSVLNTGEVSVSDGNLANEESFVFTFPKSLGNVELLVVDANLTGATASIVETKRGGSDLDARDITVYYQPFKRE
;
A
#
# COMPACT_ATOMS: atom_id res chain seq x y z
N MET A 1 62.25 29.04 34.05
CA MET A 1 60.99 29.52 34.65
C MET A 1 59.90 28.48 34.44
N LYS A 2 59.41 27.95 35.56
CA LYS A 2 58.03 27.49 35.86
C LYS A 2 57.36 26.41 34.99
N ARG A 3 57.32 25.19 35.56
CA ARG A 3 56.18 24.26 35.52
C ARG A 3 54.98 24.85 36.28
N PHE A 4 53.75 24.62 35.83
CA PHE A 4 52.56 24.42 36.68
C PHE A 4 51.50 23.58 35.94
N ILE A 5 50.88 22.67 36.68
CA ILE A 5 49.89 21.63 36.32
C ILE A 5 48.49 22.10 36.81
N PHE A 6 47.42 21.42 36.33
CA PHE A 6 46.00 21.37 36.78
C PHE A 6 45.04 22.27 35.96
N THR A 7 43.92 21.83 35.37
CA THR A 7 42.87 20.88 35.85
C THR A 7 42.03 20.30 34.68
N ILE A 8 41.58 19.07 34.88
CA ILE A 8 40.63 18.24 34.11
C ILE A 8 39.20 18.84 34.08
N VAL A 9 38.54 18.87 32.92
CA VAL A 9 37.07 18.67 32.83
C VAL A 9 36.74 17.81 31.61
N LEU A 10 36.44 16.56 31.93
CA LEU A 10 35.73 15.56 31.14
C LEU A 10 34.25 16.00 31.02
N ILE A 11 33.74 16.27 29.82
CA ILE A 11 32.30 16.17 29.54
C ILE A 11 32.10 15.07 28.51
N LEU A 12 31.90 13.90 29.08
CA LEU A 12 31.22 12.76 28.51
C LEU A 12 29.78 13.20 28.21
N LEU A 13 29.45 13.49 26.95
CA LEU A 13 28.06 13.41 26.50
C LEU A 13 27.88 12.02 25.87
N MET A 14 27.70 11.04 26.75
CA MET A 14 26.92 9.85 26.42
C MET A 14 25.54 10.33 25.98
N CYS A 15 25.34 10.51 24.67
CA CYS A 15 24.05 10.16 24.10
C CYS A 15 24.11 8.65 23.91
N CYS A 16 23.56 7.93 24.89
CA CYS A 16 23.20 6.54 24.76
C CYS A 16 22.16 6.45 23.63
N MET A 17 22.61 6.45 22.38
CA MET A 17 21.88 5.73 21.35
C MET A 17 22.22 4.28 21.63
N THR A 18 21.37 3.63 22.43
CA THR A 18 21.25 2.19 22.33
C THR A 18 21.06 1.90 20.86
N ALA A 19 22.07 1.33 20.19
CA ALA A 19 21.87 0.68 18.91
C ALA A 19 20.81 -0.37 19.20
N GLN A 20 19.57 -0.05 18.85
CA GLN A 20 18.47 -0.97 19.00
C GLN A 20 18.82 -2.12 18.08
N ALA A 21 19.28 -3.22 18.66
CA ALA A 21 19.63 -4.42 17.91
C ALA A 21 18.37 -4.76 17.11
N ALA A 22 18.45 -4.64 15.78
CA ALA A 22 17.37 -5.05 14.91
C ALA A 22 17.34 -6.58 14.99
N THR A 23 16.55 -7.12 15.91
CA THR A 23 16.27 -8.55 15.99
C THR A 23 15.56 -8.93 14.70
N VAL A 24 16.26 -9.69 13.86
CA VAL A 24 15.66 -10.36 12.71
C VAL A 24 15.01 -11.63 13.25
N SER A 25 13.68 -11.66 13.29
CA SER A 25 12.92 -12.88 13.56
C SER A 25 12.75 -13.65 12.25
N TYR A 26 13.13 -14.92 12.25
CA TYR A 26 12.82 -15.82 11.14
C TYR A 26 11.43 -16.46 11.38
N PRO A 27 10.73 -16.92 10.32
CA PRO A 27 9.46 -17.63 10.46
C PRO A 27 9.53 -18.90 11.33
N ASP A 28 10.73 -19.45 11.53
CA ASP A 28 10.99 -20.58 12.43
C ASP A 28 11.24 -20.16 13.90
N GLY A 29 11.13 -18.86 14.22
CA GLY A 29 11.31 -18.31 15.56
C GLY A 29 12.75 -18.24 16.04
N SER A 30 13.74 -18.54 15.17
CA SER A 30 15.13 -18.34 15.53
C SER A 30 15.47 -16.85 15.63
N THR A 31 16.34 -16.50 16.58
CA THR A 31 16.92 -15.15 16.69
C THR A 31 18.43 -15.32 16.57
N ALA A 32 19.02 -14.67 15.57
CA ALA A 32 20.46 -14.67 15.41
C ALA A 32 20.99 -13.30 15.85
N ASN A 33 21.87 -13.32 16.86
CA ASN A 33 22.59 -12.12 17.32
C ASN A 33 23.65 -11.76 16.26
N HIS A 34 23.31 -10.89 15.31
CA HIS A 34 24.27 -10.37 14.34
C HIS A 34 24.78 -9.00 14.78
N GLU A 35 26.09 -8.91 15.02
CA GLU A 35 26.78 -7.63 15.22
C GLU A 35 26.59 -6.74 13.97
N SER A 36 26.17 -5.50 14.18
CA SER A 36 25.75 -4.54 13.15
C SER A 36 26.82 -4.27 12.08
N LYS A 37 26.70 -4.94 10.91
CA LYS A 37 27.55 -4.73 9.70
C LYS A 37 26.73 -4.68 8.41
N TRP A 38 25.52 -4.16 8.45
CA TRP A 38 24.57 -4.24 7.33
C TRP A 38 24.37 -2.87 6.69
N GLY A 39 24.35 -2.84 5.36
CA GLY A 39 23.83 -1.72 4.59
C GLY A 39 22.33 -1.86 4.36
N MET A 40 21.67 -0.74 4.07
CA MET A 40 20.24 -0.74 3.74
C MET A 40 19.97 0.18 2.54
N VAL A 41 19.11 -0.28 1.65
CA VAL A 41 18.53 0.55 0.57
C VAL A 41 17.01 0.54 0.75
N LYS A 42 16.39 1.72 0.67
CA LYS A 42 14.96 1.92 0.85
C LYS A 42 14.33 2.41 -0.45
N PHE A 43 13.20 1.83 -0.81
CA PHE A 43 12.40 2.17 -1.99
C PHE A 43 11.02 2.61 -1.55
N GLY A 44 10.66 3.86 -1.86
CA GLY A 44 9.29 4.33 -1.74
C GLY A 44 8.54 4.01 -3.03
N LEU A 45 7.34 3.44 -2.90
CA LEU A 45 6.43 3.23 -4.02
C LEU A 45 5.12 3.98 -3.78
N THR A 46 4.57 4.50 -4.86
CA THR A 46 3.27 5.16 -4.93
C THR A 46 2.43 4.55 -6.05
N ASP A 47 1.20 5.02 -6.18
CA ASP A 47 0.25 4.67 -7.25
C ASP A 47 0.85 4.92 -8.65
N THR A 48 1.75 5.89 -8.77
CA THR A 48 2.46 6.17 -10.03
C THR A 48 3.60 5.19 -10.35
N ASP A 49 4.01 4.34 -9.41
CA ASP A 49 5.16 3.43 -9.54
C ASP A 49 4.76 2.01 -9.99
N VAL A 50 3.57 1.85 -10.57
CA VAL A 50 3.12 0.58 -11.16
C VAL A 50 3.94 0.26 -12.42
N GLY A 51 4.56 -0.92 -12.44
CA GLY A 51 5.46 -1.36 -13.50
C GLY A 51 6.91 -1.48 -13.02
N THR A 52 7.86 -1.18 -13.90
CA THR A 52 9.28 -1.39 -13.64
C THR A 52 9.94 -0.10 -13.14
N VAL A 53 10.35 -0.09 -11.88
CA VAL A 53 11.15 0.98 -11.28
C VAL A 53 12.62 0.57 -11.29
N SER A 54 13.40 1.25 -12.14
CA SER A 54 14.86 1.06 -12.17
C SER A 54 15.50 1.79 -11.01
N LEU A 55 16.24 1.08 -10.16
CA LEU A 55 16.86 1.66 -8.97
C LEU A 55 18.10 2.44 -9.40
N THR A 56 18.01 3.77 -9.33
CA THR A 56 19.05 4.65 -9.89
C THR A 56 20.32 4.67 -9.02
N THR A 57 21.38 4.11 -9.59
CA THR A 57 22.75 4.65 -9.73
C THR A 57 23.92 4.05 -8.96
N GLU A 58 23.72 3.33 -7.85
CA GLU A 58 24.83 2.55 -7.25
C GLU A 58 24.56 1.04 -7.30
N PRO A 59 25.37 0.26 -8.06
CA PRO A 59 25.28 -1.19 -7.99
C PRO A 59 25.50 -1.67 -6.56
N ILE A 60 24.62 -2.56 -6.09
CA ILE A 60 24.81 -3.21 -4.81
C ILE A 60 25.89 -4.27 -5.00
N TYR A 61 26.95 -4.18 -4.19
CA TYR A 61 28.01 -5.17 -4.09
C TYR A 61 27.94 -5.83 -2.72
N GLY A 62 27.30 -6.99 -2.64
CA GLY A 62 27.09 -7.68 -1.39
C GLY A 62 26.17 -8.88 -1.51
N THR A 63 25.71 -9.36 -0.37
CA THR A 63 24.70 -10.41 -0.28
C THR A 63 23.40 -9.83 0.25
N ILE A 64 22.29 -9.98 -0.48
CA ILE A 64 20.96 -9.62 0.02
C ILE A 64 20.50 -10.69 0.99
N GLU A 65 20.22 -10.34 2.24
CA GLU A 65 19.83 -11.30 3.27
C GLU A 65 18.37 -11.18 3.68
N ARG A 66 17.78 -10.00 3.56
CA ARG A 66 16.41 -9.75 3.99
C ARG A 66 15.75 -8.63 3.19
N ILE A 67 14.48 -8.80 2.90
CA ILE A 67 13.59 -7.75 2.41
C ILE A 67 12.54 -7.49 3.46
N THR A 68 12.31 -6.22 3.75
CA THR A 68 11.18 -5.79 4.57
C THR A 68 10.19 -5.04 3.69
N ILE A 69 8.92 -5.40 3.80
CA ILE A 69 7.82 -4.71 3.13
C ILE A 69 7.00 -4.02 4.20
N ASP A 70 6.92 -2.70 4.14
CA ASP A 70 6.07 -1.89 4.99
C ASP A 70 4.92 -1.31 4.15
N SER A 71 3.70 -1.58 4.59
CA SER A 71 2.46 -1.20 3.91
C SER A 71 1.53 -0.49 4.88
N ASN A 72 1.33 0.81 4.67
CA ASN A 72 0.44 1.67 5.46
C ASN A 72 -1.02 1.72 4.97
N GLY A 73 -1.44 0.80 4.12
CA GLY A 73 -2.66 0.92 3.31
C GLY A 73 -3.55 -0.28 3.50
N THR A 74 -4.83 -0.09 3.23
CA THR A 74 -5.89 -1.01 3.58
C THR A 74 -6.15 -2.08 2.53
N GLU A 75 -5.58 -1.93 1.33
CA GLU A 75 -5.75 -2.89 0.24
C GLU A 75 -4.80 -4.07 0.32
N THR A 76 -5.31 -5.22 -0.11
CA THR A 76 -4.69 -6.52 0.15
C THR A 76 -4.01 -7.13 -1.07
N ASP A 77 -4.27 -6.66 -2.30
CA ASP A 77 -3.98 -7.46 -3.49
C ASP A 77 -2.95 -6.78 -4.39
N TRP A 78 -1.68 -6.83 -3.98
CA TRP A 78 -0.54 -6.34 -4.77
C TRP A 78 0.65 -7.28 -4.70
N SER A 79 1.56 -7.16 -5.67
CA SER A 79 2.75 -7.99 -5.80
C SER A 79 4.02 -7.18 -6.02
N VAL A 80 5.14 -7.73 -5.55
CA VAL A 80 6.47 -7.15 -5.73
C VAL A 80 7.45 -8.18 -6.23
N GLU A 81 8.36 -7.73 -7.08
CA GLU A 81 9.42 -8.55 -7.62
C GLU A 81 10.74 -7.76 -7.68
N LEU A 82 11.80 -8.32 -7.10
CA LEU A 82 13.15 -7.76 -7.16
C LEU A 82 13.97 -8.58 -8.15
N LYS A 83 14.55 -7.92 -9.15
CA LYS A 83 15.38 -8.53 -10.18
C LYS A 83 16.78 -7.95 -10.20
N ASP A 84 17.73 -8.75 -10.64
CA ASP A 84 19.05 -8.24 -11.04
C ASP A 84 19.02 -7.58 -12.44
N ASN A 85 20.18 -7.10 -12.88
CA ASN A 85 20.34 -6.44 -14.17
C ASN A 85 20.21 -7.36 -15.41
N ILE A 86 20.19 -8.68 -15.23
CA ILE A 86 19.93 -9.64 -16.32
C ILE A 86 18.48 -10.15 -16.32
N GLY A 87 17.66 -9.68 -15.39
CA GLY A 87 16.25 -10.03 -15.26
C GLY A 87 15.98 -11.28 -14.43
N LEU A 88 16.97 -11.80 -13.70
CA LEU A 88 16.77 -12.91 -12.77
C LEU A 88 16.01 -12.42 -11.53
N THR A 89 14.91 -13.09 -11.21
CA THR A 89 14.13 -12.83 -10.00
C THR A 89 14.87 -13.29 -8.76
N LEU A 90 15.22 -12.35 -7.89
CA LEU A 90 15.87 -12.59 -6.61
C LEU A 90 14.85 -12.73 -5.47
N PHE A 91 13.70 -12.08 -5.60
CA PHE A 91 12.58 -12.16 -4.67
C PHE A 91 11.28 -11.87 -5.39
N SER A 92 10.21 -12.59 -5.03
CA SER A 92 8.85 -12.31 -5.47
C SER A 92 7.89 -12.56 -4.32
N LYS A 93 6.95 -11.64 -4.08
CA LYS A 93 5.84 -11.83 -3.17
C LYS A 93 4.56 -11.39 -3.88
N THR A 94 3.60 -12.31 -4.00
CA THR A 94 2.21 -12.00 -4.36
C THR A 94 1.40 -11.82 -3.09
N ASP A 95 0.24 -11.19 -3.20
CA ASP A 95 -0.73 -11.12 -2.11
C ASP A 95 -0.04 -10.58 -0.84
N CYS A 96 0.51 -9.37 -0.97
CA CYS A 96 1.08 -8.62 0.14
C CYS A 96 -0.05 -8.07 1.05
N ASN A 97 -0.87 -8.98 1.59
CA ASN A 97 -2.05 -8.69 2.41
C ASN A 97 -1.63 -8.47 3.87
N SER A 98 -1.39 -7.24 4.28
CA SER A 98 -1.29 -6.96 5.71
C SER A 98 -1.33 -5.49 6.06
N VAL A 99 -2.35 -5.15 6.86
CA VAL A 99 -2.63 -3.78 7.32
C VAL A 99 -1.78 -3.41 8.54
N LEU A 100 -0.95 -4.31 9.08
CA LEU A 100 -0.27 -4.07 10.36
C LEU A 100 1.13 -4.71 10.40
N GLU A 101 2.13 -3.84 10.53
CA GLU A 101 3.56 -4.07 10.77
C GLU A 101 4.44 -4.53 9.58
N PRO A 102 5.71 -4.08 9.51
CA PRO A 102 6.62 -4.45 8.44
C PRO A 102 6.94 -5.95 8.43
N TYR A 103 6.64 -6.64 7.32
CA TYR A 103 6.96 -8.06 7.17
C TYR A 103 8.39 -8.24 6.69
N GLY A 104 9.20 -8.96 7.47
CA GLY A 104 10.56 -9.35 7.10
C GLY A 104 10.60 -10.72 6.42
N TYR A 105 11.15 -10.76 5.20
CA TYR A 105 11.39 -11.97 4.43
C TYR A 105 12.88 -12.25 4.34
N ALA A 106 13.33 -13.35 4.94
CA ALA A 106 14.70 -13.82 4.80
C ALA A 106 14.91 -14.38 3.39
N ILE A 107 16.04 -14.03 2.77
CA ILE A 107 16.46 -14.57 1.47
C ILE A 107 17.56 -15.58 1.70
N THR A 108 17.41 -16.75 1.09
CA THR A 108 18.33 -17.88 1.23
C THR A 108 18.59 -18.45 -0.15
N GLU A 109 19.85 -18.67 -0.48
CA GLU A 109 20.23 -19.42 -1.68
C GLU A 109 20.45 -20.89 -1.31
N LYS A 110 19.95 -21.80 -2.14
CA LYS A 110 20.29 -23.22 -2.06
C LYS A 110 21.64 -23.42 -2.73
N ASP A 111 22.58 -24.07 -2.05
CA ASP A 111 23.85 -24.42 -2.68
C ASP A 111 23.60 -25.36 -3.87
N SER A 112 24.17 -25.02 -5.02
CA SER A 112 23.96 -25.73 -6.29
C SER A 112 24.59 -27.14 -6.32
N ILE A 113 25.52 -27.42 -5.41
CA ILE A 113 26.26 -28.68 -5.28
C ILE A 113 25.68 -29.53 -4.14
N ASP A 114 25.32 -28.91 -3.02
CA ASP A 114 24.61 -29.57 -1.91
C ASP A 114 23.27 -28.90 -1.60
N PRO A 115 22.14 -29.44 -2.08
CA PRO A 115 20.82 -28.86 -1.86
C PRO A 115 20.36 -28.89 -0.39
N ASN A 116 21.13 -29.49 0.53
CA ASN A 116 20.85 -29.46 1.96
C ASN A 116 21.52 -28.27 2.66
N ILE A 117 22.44 -27.58 1.99
CA ILE A 117 23.09 -26.37 2.49
C ILE A 117 22.31 -25.15 2.00
N ASN A 118 21.93 -24.32 2.97
CA ASN A 118 21.30 -23.04 2.77
C ASN A 118 22.34 -21.96 3.01
N HIS A 119 22.73 -21.22 1.97
CA HIS A 119 23.55 -20.03 2.11
C HIS A 119 22.68 -18.85 2.54
N ARG A 120 23.17 -18.09 3.53
CA ARG A 120 22.47 -16.88 4.01
C ARG A 120 22.63 -15.79 2.95
N GLY A 121 21.52 -15.49 2.27
CA GLY A 121 21.39 -14.46 1.26
C GLY A 121 21.89 -14.81 -0.15
N ILE A 122 21.54 -13.97 -1.13
CA ILE A 122 21.90 -14.11 -2.55
C ILE A 122 22.94 -13.02 -2.92
N PRO A 123 24.08 -13.38 -3.56
CA PRO A 123 25.08 -12.41 -3.97
C PRO A 123 24.62 -11.55 -5.14
N VAL A 124 24.92 -10.26 -5.11
CA VAL A 124 24.56 -9.28 -6.14
C VAL A 124 25.76 -8.38 -6.45
N PHE A 125 25.97 -8.11 -7.74
CA PHE A 125 27.09 -7.31 -8.25
C PHE A 125 26.65 -6.29 -9.31
N SER A 126 25.40 -5.85 -9.23
CA SER A 126 24.78 -5.06 -10.28
C SER A 126 23.65 -4.17 -9.73
N PRO A 127 23.19 -3.20 -10.53
CA PRO A 127 21.96 -2.49 -10.22
C PRO A 127 20.79 -3.46 -10.13
N LEU A 128 19.91 -3.20 -9.19
CA LEU A 128 18.68 -3.95 -9.03
C LEU A 128 17.52 -3.22 -9.71
N THR A 129 16.51 -3.98 -10.09
CA THR A 129 15.25 -3.45 -10.61
C THR A 129 14.14 -3.93 -9.69
N LEU A 130 13.29 -3.01 -9.25
CA LEU A 130 12.10 -3.33 -8.48
C LEU A 130 10.89 -3.21 -9.41
N THR A 131 10.11 -4.27 -9.49
CA THR A 131 8.83 -4.24 -10.20
C THR A 131 7.74 -4.35 -9.16
N ALA A 132 6.86 -3.36 -9.13
CA ALA A 132 5.61 -3.43 -8.38
C ALA A 132 4.49 -3.63 -9.39
N SER A 133 3.60 -4.55 -9.10
CA SER A 133 2.42 -4.75 -9.91
C SER A 133 1.24 -4.83 -8.99
N ASP A 134 0.34 -3.88 -9.20
CA ASP A 134 -0.98 -4.02 -8.68
C ASP A 134 -1.67 -5.17 -9.40
N VAL A 135 -2.29 -6.07 -8.64
CA VAL A 135 -3.13 -7.14 -9.23
C VAL A 135 -4.62 -6.78 -9.16
N ASN A 136 -4.99 -5.66 -8.53
CA ASN A 136 -6.32 -5.09 -8.57
C ASN A 136 -6.56 -4.29 -9.87
N ASP A 137 -6.92 -5.00 -10.93
CA ASP A 137 -7.59 -4.43 -12.10
C ASP A 137 -9.09 -4.28 -11.85
N ALA A 138 -9.43 -3.62 -10.73
CA ALA A 138 -10.76 -3.65 -10.16
C ALA A 138 -11.58 -2.39 -10.45
N ASN A 139 -12.90 -2.59 -10.50
CA ASN A 139 -13.86 -1.51 -10.46
C ASN A 139 -13.80 -0.81 -9.09
N GLU A 140 -13.89 0.52 -9.11
CA GLU A 140 -14.17 1.33 -7.92
C GLU A 140 -15.59 1.01 -7.43
N VAL A 141 -15.79 0.93 -6.11
CA VAL A 141 -17.09 0.78 -5.48
C VAL A 141 -17.27 1.77 -4.34
N GLN A 142 -18.30 2.60 -4.45
CA GLN A 142 -18.75 3.50 -3.41
C GLN A 142 -20.12 3.05 -2.90
N THR A 143 -20.38 3.18 -1.60
CA THR A 143 -21.63 2.71 -0.98
C THR A 143 -22.31 3.86 -0.26
N LEU A 144 -23.57 4.13 -0.59
CA LEU A 144 -24.47 5.00 0.16
C LEU A 144 -25.29 4.16 1.12
N SER A 145 -25.19 4.45 2.42
CA SER A 145 -25.97 3.81 3.47
C SER A 145 -26.71 4.84 4.33
N VAL A 146 -27.66 4.35 5.11
CA VAL A 146 -28.36 5.11 6.15
C VAL A 146 -28.20 4.42 7.51
N ASP A 147 -28.28 5.19 8.59
CA ASP A 147 -28.18 4.68 9.97
C ASP A 147 -29.50 4.11 10.53
N ALA A 148 -30.61 4.34 9.82
CA ALA A 148 -31.93 3.81 10.11
C ALA A 148 -32.82 3.88 8.84
N PRO A 149 -33.96 3.17 8.79
CA PRO A 149 -34.92 3.29 7.69
C PRO A 149 -35.47 4.71 7.56
N ALA A 150 -35.30 5.32 6.38
CA ALA A 150 -35.92 6.61 6.07
C ALA A 150 -37.43 6.46 5.89
N THR A 151 -38.22 7.39 6.43
CA THR A 151 -39.70 7.31 6.35
C THR A 151 -40.33 8.32 5.40
N ASP A 152 -39.59 9.36 5.04
CA ASP A 152 -39.96 10.39 4.08
C ASP A 152 -38.71 11.17 3.66
N GLY A 153 -38.83 12.06 2.68
CA GLY A 153 -37.82 13.01 2.27
C GLY A 153 -37.17 12.70 0.94
N ASN A 154 -36.13 13.45 0.62
CA ASN A 154 -35.38 13.31 -0.61
C ASN A 154 -33.88 13.52 -0.38
N PHE A 155 -33.12 12.99 -1.31
CA PHE A 155 -31.68 13.19 -1.38
C PHE A 155 -31.25 13.54 -2.80
N THR A 156 -30.04 14.04 -2.93
CA THR A 156 -29.36 14.21 -4.22
C THR A 156 -27.94 13.71 -4.15
N LEU A 157 -27.44 13.28 -5.30
CA LEU A 157 -26.05 12.91 -5.49
C LEU A 157 -25.37 14.00 -6.31
N SER A 158 -24.17 14.39 -5.90
CA SER A 158 -23.32 15.30 -6.66
C SER A 158 -22.01 14.64 -7.04
N TYR A 159 -21.55 14.91 -8.27
CA TYR A 159 -20.30 14.43 -8.81
C TYR A 159 -19.68 15.52 -9.69
N LEU A 160 -18.40 15.84 -9.45
CA LEU A 160 -17.64 16.86 -10.20
C LEU A 160 -18.38 18.20 -10.39
N GLY A 161 -19.12 18.63 -9.36
CA GLY A 161 -19.86 19.90 -9.37
C GLY A 161 -21.22 19.88 -10.05
N GLU A 162 -21.64 18.75 -10.64
CA GLU A 162 -23.02 18.54 -11.09
C GLU A 162 -23.84 17.78 -10.05
N ARG A 163 -25.15 18.02 -10.04
CA ARG A 163 -26.08 17.44 -9.07
C ARG A 163 -27.28 16.83 -9.77
N THR A 164 -27.70 15.65 -9.32
CA THR A 164 -28.93 15.02 -9.80
C THR A 164 -30.16 15.86 -9.47
N SER A 165 -31.28 15.56 -10.13
CA SER A 165 -32.60 15.96 -9.59
C SER A 165 -32.85 15.32 -8.22
N ASN A 166 -33.83 15.83 -7.48
CA ASN A 166 -34.24 15.23 -6.20
C ASN A 166 -34.66 13.77 -6.41
N LEU A 167 -34.08 12.88 -5.61
CA LEU A 167 -34.35 11.45 -5.55
C LEU A 167 -35.16 11.17 -4.29
N ALA A 168 -36.29 10.48 -4.43
CA ALA A 168 -37.13 10.13 -3.27
C ALA A 168 -36.42 9.10 -2.37
N TYR A 169 -36.71 9.10 -1.08
CA TYR A 169 -36.11 8.17 -0.11
C TYR A 169 -36.35 6.68 -0.45
N ASP A 170 -37.45 6.36 -1.13
CA ASP A 170 -37.88 5.02 -1.52
C ASP A 170 -37.58 4.66 -2.99
N ILE A 171 -36.76 5.49 -3.67
CA ILE A 171 -36.35 5.28 -5.06
C ILE A 171 -35.60 3.95 -5.24
N ASN A 172 -35.72 3.33 -6.41
CA ASN A 172 -34.97 2.12 -6.74
C ASN A 172 -33.61 2.42 -7.41
N ALA A 173 -32.70 1.44 -7.38
CA ALA A 173 -31.36 1.52 -7.95
C ALA A 173 -31.32 2.00 -9.40
N ALA A 174 -32.20 1.46 -10.25
CA ALA A 174 -32.22 1.76 -11.68
C ALA A 174 -32.53 3.23 -11.96
N ASN A 175 -33.43 3.83 -11.18
CA ASN A 175 -33.76 5.25 -11.29
C ASN A 175 -32.65 6.14 -10.72
N VAL A 176 -31.94 5.71 -9.67
CA VAL A 176 -30.73 6.41 -9.19
C VAL A 176 -29.64 6.38 -10.26
N GLN A 177 -29.39 5.23 -10.90
CA GLN A 177 -28.45 5.12 -12.01
C GLN A 177 -28.83 6.05 -13.16
N ALA A 178 -30.10 6.08 -13.55
CA ALA A 178 -30.57 6.97 -14.61
C ALA A 178 -30.36 8.45 -14.26
N ALA A 179 -30.52 8.84 -13.00
CA ALA A 179 -30.28 10.20 -12.55
C ALA A 179 -28.79 10.58 -12.56
N LEU A 180 -27.90 9.65 -12.17
CA LEU A 180 -26.45 9.86 -12.28
C LEU A 180 -25.99 9.95 -13.73
N LEU A 181 -26.50 9.08 -14.61
CA LEU A 181 -26.21 9.10 -16.05
C LEU A 181 -26.84 10.29 -16.80
N ALA A 182 -27.68 11.08 -16.13
CA ALA A 182 -28.19 12.35 -16.66
C ALA A 182 -27.25 13.53 -16.39
N LEU A 183 -26.23 13.37 -15.54
CA LEU A 183 -25.17 14.35 -15.34
C LEU A 183 -24.26 14.36 -16.57
N SER A 184 -23.88 15.54 -17.07
CA SER A 184 -23.08 15.65 -18.30
C SER A 184 -21.63 15.19 -18.11
N VAL A 185 -21.20 15.05 -16.86
CA VAL A 185 -19.89 14.54 -16.43
C VAL A 185 -19.79 13.00 -16.42
N LEU A 186 -20.90 12.28 -16.61
CA LEU A 186 -20.93 10.82 -16.65
C LEU A 186 -21.49 10.33 -17.98
N ASN A 187 -20.78 9.41 -18.63
CA ASN A 187 -21.21 8.73 -19.84
C ASN A 187 -21.92 7.42 -19.54
N THR A 188 -22.67 6.91 -20.53
CA THR A 188 -23.29 5.59 -20.44
C THR A 188 -22.23 4.52 -20.20
N GLY A 189 -22.40 3.73 -19.13
CA GLY A 189 -21.48 2.66 -18.74
C GLY A 189 -20.39 3.09 -17.75
N GLU A 190 -20.30 4.37 -17.40
CA GLU A 190 -19.31 4.86 -16.42
C GLU A 190 -19.77 4.68 -14.96
N VAL A 191 -21.05 4.43 -14.73
CA VAL A 191 -21.55 4.04 -13.41
C VAL A 191 -22.67 3.01 -13.55
N SER A 192 -22.63 1.97 -12.72
CA SER A 192 -23.75 1.08 -12.48
C SER A 192 -24.17 1.15 -11.01
N VAL A 193 -25.47 1.18 -10.75
CA VAL A 193 -26.01 1.20 -9.39
C VAL A 193 -26.76 -0.11 -9.14
N SER A 194 -26.36 -0.84 -8.11
CA SER A 194 -27.07 -2.03 -7.64
C SER A 194 -27.62 -1.82 -6.23
N ASP A 195 -28.60 -2.65 -5.89
CA ASP A 195 -29.27 -2.68 -4.59
C ASP A 195 -29.87 -1.32 -4.18
N GLY A 196 -30.28 -1.21 -2.93
CA GLY A 196 -30.60 0.07 -2.33
C GLY A 196 -32.07 0.47 -2.39
N ASN A 197 -32.52 0.87 -1.22
CA ASN A 197 -33.78 1.53 -0.93
C ASN A 197 -33.66 2.03 0.52
N LEU A 198 -33.52 3.34 0.72
CA LEU A 198 -33.24 3.88 2.05
C LEU A 198 -34.42 3.67 3.01
N ALA A 199 -35.63 3.46 2.48
CA ALA A 199 -36.81 3.11 3.28
C ALA A 199 -36.72 1.72 3.93
N ASN A 200 -35.89 0.84 3.38
CA ASN A 200 -35.67 -0.52 3.87
C ASN A 200 -34.29 -0.67 4.54
N GLU A 201 -33.56 0.43 4.75
CA GLU A 201 -32.17 0.41 5.23
C GLU A 201 -31.21 -0.33 4.26
N GLU A 202 -31.61 -0.49 3.00
CA GLU A 202 -30.78 -1.10 1.97
C GLU A 202 -29.82 -0.04 1.38
N SER A 203 -28.55 -0.38 1.29
CA SER A 203 -27.52 0.53 0.75
C SER A 203 -27.49 0.50 -0.78
N PHE A 204 -27.27 1.66 -1.40
CA PHE A 204 -26.96 1.71 -2.84
C PHE A 204 -25.48 1.47 -3.05
N VAL A 205 -25.15 0.61 -4.00
CA VAL A 205 -23.77 0.29 -4.39
C VAL A 205 -23.51 0.89 -5.76
N PHE A 206 -22.62 1.89 -5.82
CA PHE A 206 -22.17 2.53 -7.06
C PHE A 206 -20.87 1.87 -7.49
N THR A 207 -20.88 1.25 -8.67
CA THR A 207 -19.69 0.63 -9.26
C THR A 207 -19.25 1.43 -10.47
N PHE A 208 -18.00 1.88 -10.50
CA PHE A 208 -17.39 2.54 -11.65
C PHE A 208 -16.38 1.59 -12.31
N PRO A 209 -16.34 1.52 -13.65
CA PRO A 209 -15.47 0.59 -14.34
C PRO A 209 -14.00 0.96 -14.08
N LYS A 210 -13.16 -0.07 -13.95
CA LYS A 210 -11.70 0.05 -13.81
C LYS A 210 -11.01 1.04 -14.77
N SER A 211 -11.59 1.29 -15.95
CA SER A 211 -11.06 2.25 -16.93
C SER A 211 -11.07 3.69 -16.43
N LEU A 212 -11.85 4.00 -15.40
CA LEU A 212 -11.88 5.32 -14.76
C LEU A 212 -10.86 5.43 -13.61
N GLY A 213 -10.25 4.33 -13.18
CA GLY A 213 -9.33 4.31 -12.03
C GLY A 213 -10.04 4.72 -10.75
N ASN A 214 -9.34 5.49 -9.92
CA ASN A 214 -9.86 6.06 -8.68
C ASN A 214 -10.84 7.19 -9.00
N VAL A 215 -12.08 7.08 -8.51
CA VAL A 215 -13.16 8.03 -8.79
C VAL A 215 -13.42 8.90 -7.57
N GLU A 216 -13.60 10.21 -7.76
CA GLU A 216 -13.93 11.09 -6.65
C GLU A 216 -15.23 10.66 -5.95
N LEU A 217 -15.25 10.71 -4.61
CA LEU A 217 -16.38 10.27 -3.80
C LEU A 217 -17.66 11.05 -4.16
N LEU A 218 -18.74 10.33 -4.46
CA LEU A 218 -20.06 10.93 -4.60
C LEU A 218 -20.45 11.66 -3.31
N VAL A 219 -21.01 12.85 -3.46
CA VAL A 219 -21.51 13.63 -2.32
C VAL A 219 -23.01 13.45 -2.22
N VAL A 220 -23.48 12.95 -1.07
CA VAL A 220 -24.90 12.91 -0.75
C VAL A 220 -25.32 14.16 0.01
N ASP A 221 -26.37 14.81 -0.46
CA ASP A 221 -27.12 15.82 0.30
C ASP A 221 -28.53 15.27 0.53
N ALA A 222 -28.85 14.99 1.80
CA ALA A 222 -30.02 14.23 2.19
C ALA A 222 -30.86 14.99 3.21
N ASN A 223 -32.14 15.22 2.88
CA ASN A 223 -33.16 15.73 3.79
C ASN A 223 -34.17 14.60 4.04
N LEU A 224 -33.75 13.62 4.82
CA LEU A 224 -34.53 12.42 5.12
C LEU A 224 -35.17 12.52 6.51
N THR A 225 -36.34 11.92 6.67
CA THR A 225 -37.00 11.81 7.98
C THR A 225 -36.59 10.51 8.67
N GLY A 226 -35.91 10.65 9.81
CA GLY A 226 -35.55 9.54 10.69
C GLY A 226 -34.25 8.82 10.36
N ALA A 227 -33.48 9.32 9.38
CA ALA A 227 -32.25 8.71 8.92
C ALA A 227 -31.21 9.78 8.52
N THR A 228 -29.93 9.46 8.71
CA THR A 228 -28.79 10.19 8.18
C THR A 228 -28.13 9.33 7.11
N ALA A 229 -27.86 9.91 5.94
CA ALA A 229 -27.23 9.20 4.84
C ALA A 229 -25.74 9.58 4.73
N SER A 230 -24.89 8.60 4.40
CA SER A 230 -23.47 8.84 4.14
C SER A 230 -22.97 7.97 2.98
N ILE A 231 -21.99 8.48 2.25
CA ILE A 231 -21.29 7.72 1.20
C ILE A 231 -19.88 7.45 1.68
N VAL A 232 -19.43 6.22 1.51
CA VAL A 232 -18.04 5.80 1.73
C VAL A 232 -17.52 5.07 0.51
N GLU A 233 -16.24 5.27 0.22
CA GLU A 233 -15.50 4.41 -0.70
C GLU A 233 -15.30 3.06 0.00
N THR A 234 -15.80 1.99 -0.62
CA THR A 234 -15.70 0.62 -0.11
C THR A 234 -14.69 -0.22 -0.88
N LYS A 235 -14.35 0.23 -2.09
CA LYS A 235 -13.28 -0.29 -2.91
C LYS A 235 -12.76 0.82 -3.81
N ARG A 236 -11.46 1.06 -3.81
CA ARG A 236 -10.84 2.02 -4.71
C ARG A 236 -10.67 1.39 -6.10
N GLY A 237 -10.73 2.20 -7.14
CA GLY A 237 -10.56 1.79 -8.52
C GLY A 237 -9.15 2.03 -9.03
N GLY A 238 -8.76 1.21 -10.01
CA GLY A 238 -7.40 1.25 -10.56
C GLY A 238 -6.37 0.63 -9.61
N SER A 239 -5.11 1.02 -9.78
CA SER A 239 -4.01 0.54 -8.96
C SER A 239 -3.85 1.38 -7.69
N ASP A 240 -3.99 0.75 -6.52
CA ASP A 240 -3.81 1.35 -5.20
C ASP A 240 -2.51 0.87 -4.53
N LEU A 241 -1.38 1.21 -5.14
CA LEU A 241 -0.10 1.21 -4.44
C LEU A 241 -0.01 2.49 -3.58
N ASP A 242 -0.72 2.56 -2.46
CA ASP A 242 -0.51 3.64 -1.48
C ASP A 242 0.97 3.70 -1.04
N ALA A 243 1.46 4.81 -0.47
CA ALA A 243 2.84 4.96 0.01
C ALA A 243 3.35 3.69 0.74
N ARG A 244 4.20 2.91 0.05
CA ARG A 244 4.82 1.67 0.55
C ARG A 244 6.31 1.88 0.65
N ASP A 245 6.94 1.24 1.63
CA ASP A 245 8.38 1.22 1.75
C ASP A 245 8.91 -0.22 1.66
N ILE A 246 9.71 -0.50 0.64
CA ILE A 246 10.47 -1.74 0.53
C ILE A 246 11.89 -1.46 0.96
N THR A 247 12.36 -2.14 2.00
CA THR A 247 13.74 -2.02 2.49
C THR A 247 14.51 -3.28 2.20
N VAL A 248 15.56 -3.17 1.39
CA VAL A 248 16.51 -4.25 1.13
C VAL A 248 17.69 -4.12 2.09
N TYR A 249 17.90 -5.18 2.87
CA TYR A 249 19.05 -5.33 3.75
C TYR A 249 20.11 -6.19 3.07
N TYR A 250 21.33 -5.68 3.03
CA TYR A 250 22.45 -6.36 2.41
C TYR A 250 23.70 -6.30 3.28
N GLN A 251 24.52 -7.34 3.18
CA GLN A 251 25.87 -7.33 3.74
C GLN A 251 26.85 -6.91 2.65
N PRO A 252 27.54 -5.77 2.78
CA PRO A 252 28.50 -5.33 1.78
C PRO A 252 29.71 -6.28 1.76
N PHE A 253 30.23 -6.55 0.57
CA PHE A 253 31.57 -7.14 0.47
C PHE A 253 32.62 -6.11 0.92
N LYS A 254 33.69 -6.56 1.58
CA LYS A 254 34.88 -5.72 1.67
C LYS A 254 35.44 -5.58 0.25
N ARG A 255 35.50 -4.36 -0.29
CA ARG A 255 36.38 -4.10 -1.43
C ARG A 255 37.81 -4.31 -0.93
N GLU A 256 38.46 -5.38 -1.39
CA GLU A 256 39.90 -5.54 -1.30
C GLU A 256 40.60 -4.64 -2.32
#